data_AF-A0A4R0J9G3-F1
#
_entry.id   AF-A0A4R0J9G3-F1
#
_cell.length_a   1.000
_cell.length_b   1.000
_cell.length_c   1.000
_cell.angle_alpha   90.00
_cell.angle_beta   90.00
_cell.angle_gamma   90.00
#
_symmetry.space_group_name_H-M   'P 1'
#
loop_
_entity.id
_entity.type
_entity.pdbx_description
1 polymer ?
#
loop_
_entity_poly.entity_id
_entity_poly.type
_entity_poly.pdbx_seq_one_letter_code
_entity_poly.pdbx_strand_id
1 'polypeptide(L)'
;MKRVTAAAAALVLAGGLLLTASPAQAATGTITGLAGKCADVAGANSADGTAVQLYDCNGTSAQQWSRSSDGTLRALGKCLDVSGGSVANGAKVQLWTCNGSAAQQWTYTSGRDLVNPQANKCLDVTGNNSANSTPLQLWSCTGAANQKWNVPAADDGPPPAGGAPMAAAPYLYQGWGSPPNPATVMNATGVKWFTMAFILSNGYCNPQWDGNRPLTGGVDQQAINTIRSNGGDVVVSVGGWSGNKLGESCGSAGELAAAYQKVINALSLKAFDVDIEATEFSNATVRQRVIDALKIVEQNNPGIATYLTFGTTTSGPDGNGQDLIQRGANSGLNLDGWVIMPFDFGGGSTNMGTLTRQAADGLKNRVKAAYGLTDDAAYRKIGISSMNGLTDVAGERVNLSDFESMLSYASEHHLARFTFWSVNRDRPCTGGGADTCSGVPQNAWDFSKVIGRYRG
;
A
#
# COMPACT_ATOMS: atom_id res chain seq x y z
N MET A 1 -76.19 15.12 12.39
CA MET A 1 -75.16 14.08 12.17
C MET A 1 -74.95 13.90 10.67
N LYS A 2 -73.80 14.33 10.13
CA LYS A 2 -73.08 13.72 9.00
C LYS A 2 -71.80 14.55 8.79
N ARG A 3 -70.68 14.00 9.24
CA ARG A 3 -69.33 14.57 9.10
C ARG A 3 -68.82 14.27 7.69
N VAL A 4 -68.28 15.28 7.02
CA VAL A 4 -67.47 15.14 5.80
C VAL A 4 -66.02 14.98 6.26
N THR A 5 -65.38 13.88 5.89
CA THR A 5 -63.94 13.62 6.14
C THR A 5 -63.11 14.23 5.00
N ALA A 6 -62.24 15.18 5.33
CA ALA A 6 -61.18 15.66 4.44
C ALA A 6 -59.92 14.81 4.65
N ALA A 7 -59.32 14.36 3.55
CA ALA A 7 -58.02 13.68 3.55
C ALA A 7 -56.91 14.73 3.49
N ALA A 8 -55.97 14.68 4.45
CA ALA A 8 -54.75 15.48 4.43
C ALA A 8 -53.60 14.60 3.91
N ALA A 9 -52.99 14.99 2.79
CA ALA A 9 -51.76 14.41 2.27
C ALA A 9 -50.57 15.04 3.00
N ALA A 10 -49.76 14.24 3.69
CA ALA A 10 -48.51 14.68 4.30
C ALA A 10 -47.37 14.55 3.28
N LEU A 11 -46.76 15.69 2.93
CA LEU A 11 -45.53 15.75 2.13
C LEU A 11 -44.34 15.52 3.07
N VAL A 12 -43.62 14.40 2.90
CA VAL A 12 -42.37 14.14 3.62
C VAL A 12 -41.22 14.67 2.78
N LEU A 13 -40.65 15.80 3.18
CA LEU A 13 -39.38 16.32 2.65
C LEU A 13 -38.22 15.56 3.31
N ALA A 14 -37.59 14.65 2.57
CA ALA A 14 -36.34 14.02 2.98
C ALA A 14 -35.18 15.00 2.73
N GLY A 15 -34.74 15.69 3.79
CA GLY A 15 -33.50 16.47 3.77
C GLY A 15 -32.30 15.52 3.80
N GLY A 16 -31.57 15.43 2.68
CA GLY A 16 -30.31 14.71 2.62
C GLY A 16 -29.25 15.41 3.46
N LEU A 17 -28.77 14.75 4.52
CA LEU A 17 -27.54 15.14 5.20
C LEU A 17 -26.36 14.88 4.24
N LEU A 18 -25.80 15.95 3.68
CA LEU A 18 -24.47 15.92 3.08
C LEU A 18 -23.45 15.78 4.22
N LEU A 19 -22.98 14.56 4.46
CA LEU A 19 -21.78 14.31 5.26
C LEU A 19 -20.57 14.75 4.44
N THR A 20 -20.11 15.98 4.64
CA THR A 20 -18.80 16.40 4.15
C THR A 20 -17.74 15.61 4.93
N ALA A 21 -17.05 14.68 4.27
CA ALA A 21 -15.89 14.02 4.86
C ALA A 21 -14.84 15.09 5.20
N SER A 22 -14.52 15.24 6.48
CA SER A 22 -13.41 16.08 6.92
C SER A 22 -12.09 15.46 6.40
N PRO A 23 -11.10 16.27 5.97
CA PRO A 23 -9.80 15.74 5.62
C PRO A 23 -9.22 15.01 6.84
N ALA A 24 -8.61 13.84 6.59
CA ALA A 24 -7.95 13.06 7.63
C ALA A 24 -6.93 13.95 8.35
N GLN A 25 -7.19 14.22 9.63
CA GLN A 25 -6.36 15.11 10.43
C GLN A 25 -5.13 14.33 10.87
N ALA A 26 -3.96 14.88 10.55
CA ALA A 26 -2.65 14.39 10.97
C ALA A 26 -2.62 13.92 12.43
N ALA A 27 -1.88 12.87 12.74
CA ALA A 27 -1.64 12.41 14.12
C ALA A 27 -0.85 13.50 14.88
N THR A 28 -1.61 14.42 15.45
CA THR A 28 -1.10 15.61 16.13
C THR A 28 -0.82 15.25 17.59
N GLY A 29 0.36 15.59 18.09
CA GLY A 29 0.70 15.37 19.49
C GLY A 29 1.92 16.15 19.93
N THR A 30 2.35 15.92 21.16
CA THR A 30 3.51 16.61 21.73
C THR A 30 4.82 15.96 21.31
N ILE A 31 5.81 16.77 20.93
CA ILE A 31 7.21 16.36 20.89
C ILE A 31 7.79 16.59 22.29
N THR A 32 8.19 15.53 22.99
CA THR A 32 8.75 15.60 24.35
C THR A 32 10.24 15.25 24.35
N GLY A 33 11.03 15.91 25.18
CA GLY A 33 12.48 15.70 25.23
C GLY A 33 13.03 15.79 26.65
N LEU A 34 14.10 16.58 26.81
CA LEU A 34 14.81 16.74 28.07
C LEU A 34 13.86 17.04 29.25
N ALA A 35 14.03 16.32 30.35
CA ALA A 35 13.21 16.43 31.56
C ALA A 35 11.69 16.20 31.33
N GLY A 36 11.29 15.52 30.25
CA GLY A 36 9.89 15.27 29.91
C GLY A 36 9.14 16.50 29.41
N LYS A 37 9.85 17.59 29.09
CA LYS A 37 9.28 18.86 28.61
C LYS A 37 9.03 18.84 27.10
N CYS A 38 8.17 19.74 26.65
CA CYS A 38 7.68 19.81 25.29
C CYS A 38 8.48 20.79 24.43
N ALA A 39 8.62 20.48 23.13
CA ALA A 39 8.99 21.47 22.12
C ALA A 39 7.79 22.42 21.92
N ASP A 40 8.03 23.71 22.09
CA ASP A 40 7.00 24.75 22.26
C ASP A 40 7.29 25.93 21.34
N VAL A 41 6.27 26.40 20.62
CA VAL A 41 6.37 27.68 19.88
C VAL A 41 6.25 28.82 20.89
N ALA A 42 7.32 29.62 21.03
CA ALA A 42 7.41 30.64 22.07
C ALA A 42 6.22 31.61 22.04
N GLY A 43 5.49 31.67 23.16
CA GLY A 43 4.34 32.55 23.34
C GLY A 43 3.14 32.21 22.44
N ALA A 44 3.10 31.00 21.87
CA ALA A 44 2.12 30.60 20.85
C ALA A 44 2.07 31.53 19.63
N ASN A 45 3.17 32.26 19.38
CA ASN A 45 3.23 33.24 18.31
C ASN A 45 3.45 32.53 16.96
N SER A 46 2.46 32.62 16.07
CA SER A 46 2.54 32.00 14.75
C SER A 46 3.29 32.86 13.72
N ALA A 47 4.01 33.91 14.11
CA ALA A 47 4.80 34.72 13.18
C ALA A 47 6.05 33.95 12.72
N ASP A 48 6.45 34.16 11.45
CA ASP A 48 7.70 33.63 10.91
C ASP A 48 8.90 34.14 11.72
N GLY A 49 9.79 33.22 12.07
CA GLY A 49 10.95 33.49 12.91
C GLY A 49 10.69 33.39 14.41
N THR A 50 9.49 32.99 14.85
CA THR A 50 9.25 32.71 16.26
C THR A 50 10.15 31.56 16.72
N ALA A 51 10.85 31.72 17.84
CA ALA A 51 11.72 30.67 18.36
C ALA A 51 10.92 29.45 18.82
N VAL A 52 11.46 28.25 18.57
CA VAL A 52 11.00 27.04 19.24
C VAL A 52 11.86 26.82 20.48
N GLN A 53 11.23 26.52 21.60
CA GLN A 53 11.84 26.44 22.92
C GLN A 53 11.42 25.16 23.64
N LEU A 54 12.13 24.81 24.71
CA LEU A 54 11.71 23.81 25.68
C LEU A 54 10.78 24.47 26.71
N TYR A 55 9.61 23.87 26.95
CA TYR A 55 8.65 24.38 27.93
C TYR A 55 7.89 23.23 28.61
N ASP A 56 7.37 23.47 29.81
CA ASP A 56 6.46 22.52 30.45
C ASP A 56 5.28 22.19 29.54
N CYS A 57 4.95 20.90 29.45
CA CYS A 57 3.82 20.46 28.65
C CYS A 57 2.52 21.02 29.25
N ASN A 58 1.86 21.90 28.50
CA ASN A 58 0.69 22.68 28.93
C ASN A 58 -0.55 22.44 28.06
N GLY A 59 -0.44 21.57 27.04
CA GLY A 59 -1.56 21.14 26.20
C GLY A 59 -2.03 22.17 25.17
N THR A 60 -1.40 23.35 25.10
CA THR A 60 -1.77 24.38 24.12
C THR A 60 -1.38 23.97 22.71
N SER A 61 -1.98 24.61 21.69
CA SER A 61 -1.67 24.39 20.27
C SER A 61 -0.21 24.69 19.92
N ALA A 62 0.49 25.49 20.72
CA ALA A 62 1.93 25.78 20.57
C ALA A 62 2.83 24.56 20.78
N GLN A 63 2.29 23.49 21.37
CA GLN A 63 2.99 22.23 21.65
C GLN A 63 2.42 21.05 20.87
N GLN A 64 1.44 21.32 20.01
CA GLN A 64 0.81 20.31 19.16
C GLN A 64 1.52 20.30 17.81
N TRP A 65 2.30 19.25 17.58
CA TRP A 65 3.07 19.04 16.38
C TRP A 65 2.50 17.87 15.57
N SER A 66 2.47 18.02 14.26
CA SER A 66 2.27 16.91 13.32
C SER A 66 3.59 16.56 12.65
N ARG A 67 3.86 15.27 12.46
CA ARG A 67 5.01 14.78 11.72
C ARG A 67 4.54 14.34 10.34
N SER A 68 4.70 15.20 9.34
CA SER A 68 4.17 14.95 8.00
C SER A 68 5.06 13.99 7.21
N SER A 69 4.46 13.22 6.29
CA SER A 69 5.15 12.27 5.40
C SER A 69 6.18 12.94 4.48
N ASP A 70 6.07 14.24 4.26
CA ASP A 70 6.99 15.06 3.47
C ASP A 70 8.28 15.45 4.23
N GLY A 71 8.52 14.84 5.40
CA GLY A 71 9.69 15.06 6.23
C GLY A 71 9.65 16.33 7.08
N THR A 72 8.52 17.06 7.09
CA THR A 72 8.37 18.27 7.92
C THR A 72 7.73 17.98 9.29
N LEU A 73 8.09 18.77 10.30
CA LEU A 73 7.38 18.84 11.59
C LEU A 73 6.61 20.15 11.61
N ARG A 74 5.29 20.11 11.89
CA ARG A 74 4.43 21.29 11.76
C ARG A 74 3.66 21.62 13.03
N ALA A 75 3.60 22.90 13.38
CA ALA A 75 2.78 23.45 14.46
C ALA A 75 2.20 24.80 14.04
N LEU A 76 1.01 25.14 14.52
CA LEU A 76 0.32 26.41 14.20
C LEU A 76 0.25 26.72 12.68
N GLY A 77 0.16 25.67 11.84
CA GLY A 77 0.11 25.79 10.38
C GLY A 77 1.46 26.10 9.70
N LYS A 78 2.58 25.97 10.40
CA LYS A 78 3.93 26.30 9.93
C LYS A 78 4.92 25.19 10.26
N CYS A 79 6.11 25.24 9.68
CA CYS A 79 7.13 24.21 9.76
C CYS A 79 8.21 24.53 10.80
N LEU A 80 8.76 23.49 11.42
CA LEU A 80 9.99 23.54 12.21
C LEU A 80 11.17 23.78 11.25
N ASP A 81 11.85 24.89 11.43
CA ASP A 81 12.77 25.45 10.44
C ASP A 81 14.11 25.79 11.09
N VAL A 82 15.21 25.51 10.38
CA VAL A 82 16.52 26.02 10.74
C VAL A 82 16.72 27.40 10.11
N SER A 83 16.87 28.42 10.95
CA SER A 83 16.95 29.82 10.51
C SER A 83 18.00 30.04 9.42
N GLY A 84 17.55 30.52 8.26
CA GLY A 84 18.39 30.80 7.10
C GLY A 84 19.04 29.56 6.46
N GLY A 85 18.57 28.35 6.78
CA GLY A 85 19.16 27.09 6.30
C GLY A 85 20.60 26.89 6.78
N SER A 86 20.98 27.50 7.91
CA SER A 86 22.33 27.41 8.45
C SER A 86 22.71 25.99 8.84
N VAL A 87 23.95 25.60 8.53
CA VAL A 87 24.51 24.29 8.95
C VAL A 87 25.44 24.42 10.16
N ALA A 88 25.55 25.62 10.75
CA ALA A 88 26.42 25.88 11.90
C ALA A 88 25.86 25.31 13.22
N ASN A 89 26.74 24.98 14.17
CA ASN A 89 26.30 24.70 15.54
C ASN A 89 25.75 25.98 16.17
N GLY A 90 24.67 25.86 16.92
CA GLY A 90 23.97 27.01 17.49
C GLY A 90 23.01 27.71 16.54
N ALA A 91 22.79 27.17 15.32
CA ALA A 91 21.77 27.72 14.44
C ALA A 91 20.40 27.65 15.13
N LYS A 92 19.69 28.78 15.14
CA LYS A 92 18.37 28.90 15.75
C LYS A 92 17.37 28.00 15.04
N VAL A 93 16.60 27.25 15.81
CA VAL A 93 15.40 26.55 15.33
C VAL A 93 14.17 27.42 15.60
N GLN A 94 13.33 27.57 14.59
CA GLN A 94 12.23 28.52 14.58
C GLN A 94 10.99 27.95 13.89
N LEU A 95 9.88 28.64 14.03
CA LEU A 95 8.68 28.43 13.25
C LEU A 95 8.75 29.28 11.98
N TRP A 96 8.50 28.68 10.82
CA TRP A 96 8.50 29.39 9.54
C TRP A 96 7.45 28.84 8.57
N THR A 97 6.95 29.68 7.68
CA THR A 97 6.07 29.27 6.57
C THR A 97 6.68 28.08 5.83
N CYS A 98 5.92 26.99 5.71
CA CYS A 98 6.39 25.81 4.98
C CYS A 98 6.71 26.19 3.53
N ASN A 99 7.96 25.99 3.12
CA ASN A 99 8.50 26.44 1.83
C ASN A 99 9.21 25.33 1.05
N GLY A 100 9.23 24.10 1.58
CA GLY A 100 9.82 22.94 0.93
C GLY A 100 11.36 22.92 0.92
N SER A 101 12.01 23.87 1.59
CA SER A 101 13.48 23.88 1.68
C SER A 101 14.00 22.77 2.59
N ALA A 102 15.26 22.37 2.37
CA ALA A 102 15.91 21.35 3.19
C ALA A 102 16.15 21.81 4.66
N ALA A 103 16.01 23.11 4.94
CA ALA A 103 16.04 23.67 6.30
C ALA A 103 14.83 23.23 7.15
N GLN A 104 13.76 22.73 6.52
CA GLN A 104 12.52 22.31 7.16
C GLN A 104 12.36 20.78 7.23
N GLN A 105 13.38 20.05 6.77
CA GLN A 105 13.38 18.60 6.68
C GLN A 105 14.02 17.98 7.93
N TRP A 106 13.37 16.97 8.49
CA TRP A 106 13.78 16.30 9.73
C TRP A 106 13.59 14.79 9.66
N THR A 107 14.65 14.05 9.97
CA THR A 107 14.62 12.58 10.08
C THR A 107 14.62 12.18 11.55
N TYR A 108 13.61 11.40 11.96
CA TYR A 108 13.58 10.78 13.28
C TYR A 108 14.27 9.41 13.26
N THR A 109 15.32 9.23 14.07
CA THR A 109 16.11 7.99 14.07
C THR A 109 15.62 7.00 15.14
N SER A 110 16.03 5.72 15.02
CA SER A 110 15.83 4.72 16.09
C SER A 110 16.54 5.10 17.40
N GLY A 111 17.59 5.93 17.31
CA GLY A 111 18.28 6.54 18.44
C GLY A 111 17.49 7.67 19.11
N ARG A 112 16.26 7.96 18.64
CA ARG A 112 15.39 9.07 19.08
C ARG A 112 15.93 10.47 18.81
N ASP A 113 16.80 10.60 17.80
CA ASP A 113 17.31 11.89 17.37
C ASP A 113 16.39 12.48 16.29
N LEU A 114 16.19 13.80 16.30
CA LEU A 114 15.61 14.54 15.19
C LEU A 114 16.75 15.22 14.41
N VAL A 115 17.10 14.68 13.25
CA VAL A 115 18.25 15.10 12.46
C VAL A 115 17.78 15.95 11.29
N ASN A 116 18.34 17.15 11.12
CA ASN A 116 18.21 17.89 9.87
C ASN A 116 19.21 17.32 8.85
N PRO A 117 18.77 16.72 7.72
CA PRO A 117 19.67 16.05 6.78
C PRO A 117 20.63 17.00 6.06
N GLN A 118 20.21 18.23 5.77
CA GLN A 118 21.05 19.23 5.10
C GLN A 118 22.30 19.57 5.92
N ALA A 119 22.13 19.72 7.23
CA ALA A 119 23.23 20.04 8.13
C ALA A 119 23.93 18.82 8.72
N ASN A 120 23.31 17.63 8.62
CA ASN A 120 23.70 16.41 9.34
C ASN A 120 23.86 16.65 10.86
N LYS A 121 22.87 17.32 11.46
CA LYS A 121 22.88 17.77 12.85
C LYS A 121 21.53 17.58 13.53
N CYS A 122 21.55 17.51 14.85
CA CYS A 122 20.41 17.16 15.67
C CYS A 122 19.70 18.39 16.24
N LEU A 123 18.39 18.30 16.40
CA LEU A 123 17.60 19.21 17.23
C LEU A 123 18.05 19.07 18.69
N ASP A 124 18.46 20.19 19.28
CA ASP A 124 19.20 20.23 20.54
C ASP A 124 18.58 21.25 21.48
N VAL A 125 18.37 20.88 22.75
CA VAL A 125 18.07 21.85 23.82
C VAL A 125 19.37 22.53 24.23
N THR A 126 19.44 23.85 24.02
CA THR A 126 20.66 24.64 24.21
C THR A 126 21.25 24.45 25.61
N GLY A 127 22.52 24.05 25.67
CA GLY A 127 23.28 23.91 26.91
C GLY A 127 22.80 22.77 27.82
N ASN A 128 22.00 21.82 27.31
CA ASN A 128 21.36 20.77 28.12
C ASN A 128 20.59 21.34 29.33
N ASN A 129 19.99 22.52 29.14
CA ASN A 129 19.28 23.25 30.18
C ASN A 129 17.79 22.92 30.14
N SER A 130 17.27 22.39 31.24
CA SER A 130 15.85 22.01 31.36
C SER A 130 14.93 23.17 31.79
N ALA A 131 15.45 24.39 31.95
CA ALA A 131 14.63 25.55 32.27
C ALA A 131 13.60 25.84 31.16
N ASN A 132 12.40 26.29 31.55
CA ASN A 132 11.42 26.78 30.59
C ASN A 132 11.99 27.94 29.77
N SER A 133 11.55 28.03 28.52
CA SER A 133 12.03 29.02 27.56
C SER A 133 13.49 28.87 27.13
N THR A 134 14.11 27.71 27.40
CA THR A 134 15.41 27.37 26.80
C THR A 134 15.24 27.18 25.30
N PRO A 135 15.94 27.95 24.43
CA PRO A 135 15.79 27.82 22.98
C PRO A 135 16.26 26.46 22.46
N LEU A 136 15.59 25.97 21.43
CA LEU A 136 16.10 24.86 20.63
C LEU A 136 17.05 25.38 19.53
N GLN A 137 18.07 24.60 19.26
CA GLN A 137 19.10 24.91 18.28
C GLN A 137 19.45 23.68 17.47
N LEU A 138 20.26 23.89 16.44
CA LEU A 138 20.93 22.83 15.71
C LEU A 138 22.33 22.59 16.29
N TRP A 139 22.67 21.34 16.56
CA TRP A 139 24.00 20.99 17.08
C TRP A 139 24.49 19.65 16.53
N SER A 140 25.80 19.46 16.48
CA SER A 140 26.42 18.16 16.19
C SER A 140 25.75 17.05 17.02
N CYS A 141 25.34 15.96 16.37
CA CYS A 141 24.71 14.85 17.05
C CYS A 141 25.73 14.19 18.00
N THR A 142 25.48 14.27 19.31
CA THR A 142 26.35 13.77 20.38
C THR A 142 25.78 12.52 21.05
N GLY A 143 24.48 12.25 20.86
CA GLY A 143 23.76 11.19 21.58
C GLY A 143 23.37 11.56 23.01
N ALA A 144 23.64 12.80 23.45
CA ALA A 144 23.27 13.30 24.77
C ALA A 144 21.75 13.43 24.95
N ALA A 145 21.30 13.45 26.22
CA ALA A 145 19.88 13.46 26.58
C ALA A 145 19.10 14.66 26.03
N ASN A 146 19.75 15.81 25.84
CA ASN A 146 19.15 17.02 25.27
C ASN A 146 18.88 16.96 23.76
N GLN A 147 19.24 15.86 23.10
CA GLN A 147 18.97 15.59 21.68
C GLN A 147 18.00 14.42 21.49
N LYS A 148 17.48 13.86 22.58
CA LYS A 148 16.57 12.71 22.56
C LYS A 148 15.13 13.19 22.67
N TRP A 149 14.33 12.81 21.69
CA TRP A 149 12.95 13.25 21.55
C TRP A 149 12.02 12.05 21.43
N ASN A 150 10.88 12.08 22.08
CA ASN A 150 9.73 11.28 21.69
C ASN A 150 8.85 12.16 20.82
N VAL A 151 8.53 11.69 19.62
CA VAL A 151 7.70 12.42 18.66
C VAL A 151 6.35 11.73 18.51
N PRO A 152 5.30 12.45 18.09
CA PRO A 152 4.06 11.83 17.63
C PRO A 152 4.37 10.81 16.52
N ALA A 153 3.50 9.81 16.37
CA ALA A 153 3.56 8.91 15.22
C ALA A 153 3.63 9.75 13.93
N ALA A 154 4.38 9.28 12.94
CA ALA A 154 4.35 9.93 11.63
C ALA A 154 2.91 9.92 11.10
N ASP A 155 2.55 10.97 10.37
CA ASP A 155 1.51 10.92 9.36
C ASP A 155 1.98 9.97 8.26
N ASP A 156 2.01 8.68 8.55
CA ASP A 156 1.71 7.70 7.53
C ASP A 156 0.25 8.01 7.19
N GLY A 157 0.01 8.84 6.18
CA GLY A 157 -1.35 9.19 5.78
C GLY A 157 -2.19 7.91 5.76
N PRO A 158 -3.49 7.96 6.15
CA PRO A 158 -4.28 6.74 6.15
C PRO A 158 -4.07 6.06 4.80
N PRO A 159 -3.74 4.76 4.76
CA PRO A 159 -3.79 4.02 3.51
C PRO A 159 -5.14 4.34 2.85
N PRO A 160 -5.24 4.38 1.51
CA PRO A 160 -6.51 4.57 0.84
C PRO A 160 -7.56 3.73 1.56
N ALA A 161 -8.71 4.33 1.91
CA ALA A 161 -9.67 3.76 2.84
C ALA A 161 -9.90 2.26 2.53
N GLY A 162 -9.30 1.37 3.34
CA GLY A 162 -9.28 -0.09 3.16
C GLY A 162 -7.89 -0.79 3.11
N GLY A 163 -6.77 -0.07 2.92
CA GLY A 163 -5.59 -0.60 2.22
C GLY A 163 -4.52 -1.46 2.94
N ALA A 164 -4.11 -1.18 4.19
CA ALA A 164 -2.80 -1.66 4.67
C ALA A 164 -2.58 -3.20 4.66
N PRO A 165 -3.52 -4.04 5.16
CA PRO A 165 -3.25 -5.47 5.24
C PRO A 165 -3.56 -6.22 3.93
N MET A 166 -4.45 -5.71 3.07
CA MET A 166 -4.77 -6.33 1.76
C MET A 166 -3.68 -6.07 0.72
N ALA A 167 -2.95 -4.96 0.86
CA ALA A 167 -1.81 -4.62 0.02
C ALA A 167 -0.67 -5.65 0.16
N ALA A 168 -0.61 -6.38 1.28
CA ALA A 168 0.41 -7.38 1.60
C ALA A 168 -0.19 -8.81 1.64
N ALA A 169 -0.68 -9.29 0.49
CA ALA A 169 -1.42 -10.55 0.38
C ALA A 169 -0.76 -11.54 -0.60
N PRO A 170 0.25 -12.34 -0.18
CA PRO A 170 0.94 -13.29 -1.05
C PRO A 170 0.00 -14.37 -1.59
N TYR A 171 0.28 -14.88 -2.79
CA TYR A 171 -0.58 -15.87 -3.43
C TYR A 171 -0.52 -17.21 -2.69
N LEU A 172 -1.69 -17.77 -2.36
CA LEU A 172 -1.86 -19.11 -1.81
C LEU A 172 -2.77 -19.90 -2.76
N TYR A 173 -2.26 -21.01 -3.28
CA TYR A 173 -2.96 -21.78 -4.30
C TYR A 173 -3.26 -23.19 -3.82
N GLN A 174 -4.54 -23.55 -3.72
CA GLN A 174 -4.96 -24.87 -3.27
C GLN A 174 -4.94 -25.96 -4.36
N GLY A 175 -4.73 -25.62 -5.63
CA GLY A 175 -4.79 -26.56 -6.75
C GLY A 175 -3.58 -27.48 -6.87
N TRP A 176 -2.37 -27.02 -6.51
CA TRP A 176 -1.14 -27.84 -6.52
C TRP A 176 -0.06 -27.29 -5.59
N GLY A 177 1.14 -27.91 -5.58
CA GLY A 177 2.33 -27.29 -4.97
C GLY A 177 2.47 -27.47 -3.47
N SER A 178 1.79 -28.45 -2.88
CA SER A 178 1.77 -28.68 -1.43
C SER A 178 1.40 -27.39 -0.65
N PRO A 179 0.16 -26.90 -0.83
CA PRO A 179 -0.31 -25.68 -0.18
C PRO A 179 -0.16 -25.80 1.33
N PRO A 180 0.54 -24.86 1.98
CA PRO A 180 0.69 -24.92 3.42
C PRO A 180 -0.61 -24.54 4.12
N ASN A 181 -0.75 -24.97 5.37
CA ASN A 181 -1.81 -24.46 6.22
C ASN A 181 -1.60 -22.95 6.43
N PRO A 182 -2.57 -22.09 6.07
CA PRO A 182 -2.40 -20.64 6.18
C PRO A 182 -2.17 -20.17 7.62
N ALA A 183 -2.77 -20.83 8.63
CA ALA A 183 -2.54 -20.46 10.04
C ALA A 183 -1.07 -20.62 10.43
N THR A 184 -0.39 -21.66 9.93
CA THR A 184 1.05 -21.86 10.16
C THR A 184 1.86 -20.70 9.57
N VAL A 185 1.54 -20.27 8.35
CA VAL A 185 2.23 -19.16 7.67
C VAL A 185 1.95 -17.84 8.39
N MET A 186 0.69 -17.58 8.77
CA MET A 186 0.31 -16.37 9.51
C MET A 186 1.08 -16.26 10.83
N ASN A 187 1.18 -17.35 11.58
CA ASN A 187 1.90 -17.38 12.86
C ASN A 187 3.41 -17.19 12.68
N ALA A 188 3.99 -17.71 11.61
CA ALA A 188 5.43 -17.63 11.36
C ALA A 188 5.88 -16.28 10.77
N THR A 189 4.99 -15.54 10.11
CA THR A 189 5.38 -14.42 9.24
C THR A 189 4.72 -13.10 9.61
N GLY A 190 3.60 -13.13 10.34
CA GLY A 190 2.77 -11.95 10.58
C GLY A 190 1.88 -11.54 9.40
N VAL A 191 1.97 -12.23 8.24
CA VAL A 191 1.02 -12.06 7.13
C VAL A 191 -0.39 -12.35 7.64
N LYS A 192 -1.35 -11.49 7.26
CA LYS A 192 -2.77 -11.64 7.65
C LYS A 192 -3.71 -11.80 6.47
N TRP A 193 -3.26 -11.51 5.26
CA TRP A 193 -4.07 -11.66 4.06
C TRP A 193 -3.38 -12.56 3.06
N PHE A 194 -4.16 -13.27 2.26
CA PHE A 194 -3.65 -14.08 1.16
C PHE A 194 -4.45 -13.79 -0.09
N THR A 195 -3.79 -13.90 -1.24
CA THR A 195 -4.48 -13.90 -2.53
C THR A 195 -4.77 -15.35 -2.91
N MET A 196 -6.04 -15.73 -2.83
CA MET A 196 -6.50 -17.07 -3.17
C MET A 196 -6.60 -17.19 -4.70
N ALA A 197 -5.83 -18.13 -5.25
CA ALA A 197 -5.72 -18.41 -6.68
C ALA A 197 -6.32 -19.79 -7.02
N PHE A 198 -6.89 -20.04 -8.20
CA PHE A 198 -7.49 -19.06 -9.11
C PHE A 198 -8.96 -19.41 -9.33
N ILE A 199 -9.77 -18.37 -9.54
CA ILE A 199 -11.08 -18.54 -10.15
C ILE A 199 -10.91 -18.59 -11.67
N LEU A 200 -11.52 -19.59 -12.30
CA LEU A 200 -11.57 -19.78 -13.75
C LEU A 200 -13.01 -20.04 -14.21
N SER A 201 -13.18 -20.03 -15.52
CA SER A 201 -14.39 -20.50 -16.19
C SER A 201 -14.48 -22.02 -16.14
N ASN A 202 -15.68 -22.54 -15.93
CA ASN A 202 -15.95 -23.98 -16.05
C ASN A 202 -16.26 -24.44 -17.48
N GLY A 203 -15.88 -23.64 -18.48
CA GLY A 203 -16.26 -23.81 -19.89
C GLY A 203 -17.45 -22.93 -20.31
N TYR A 204 -18.07 -22.23 -19.37
CA TYR A 204 -19.13 -21.24 -19.59
C TYR A 204 -18.83 -19.96 -18.81
N CYS A 205 -19.64 -18.92 -18.95
CA CYS A 205 -19.58 -17.72 -18.08
C CYS A 205 -20.05 -18.03 -16.66
N ASN A 206 -19.35 -18.93 -15.97
CA ASN A 206 -19.64 -19.36 -14.61
C ASN A 206 -18.33 -19.61 -13.84
N PRO A 207 -18.07 -18.86 -12.76
CA PRO A 207 -16.83 -18.94 -11.99
C PRO A 207 -16.77 -20.19 -11.11
N GLN A 208 -15.62 -20.86 -11.12
CA GLN A 208 -15.26 -21.96 -10.22
C GLN A 208 -13.76 -21.92 -9.90
N TRP A 209 -13.35 -22.42 -8.74
CA TRP A 209 -11.94 -22.60 -8.43
C TRP A 209 -11.34 -23.62 -9.42
N ASP A 210 -10.28 -23.23 -10.12
CA ASP A 210 -9.69 -23.97 -11.25
C ASP A 210 -10.69 -24.47 -12.31
N GLY A 211 -11.85 -23.81 -12.42
CA GLY A 211 -12.88 -24.15 -13.40
C GLY A 211 -13.64 -25.44 -13.09
N ASN A 212 -13.43 -26.06 -11.93
CA ASN A 212 -14.10 -27.32 -11.57
C ASN A 212 -14.46 -27.46 -10.09
N ARG A 213 -13.77 -26.77 -9.18
CA ARG A 213 -14.05 -26.80 -7.74
C ARG A 213 -15.10 -25.76 -7.36
N PRO A 214 -16.05 -26.10 -6.47
CA PRO A 214 -17.13 -25.20 -6.09
C PRO A 214 -16.62 -24.00 -5.30
N LEU A 215 -17.22 -22.82 -5.50
CA LEU A 215 -16.84 -21.60 -4.79
C LEU A 215 -16.87 -21.76 -3.26
N THR A 216 -17.84 -22.51 -2.74
CA THR A 216 -18.04 -22.76 -1.31
C THR A 216 -18.05 -24.26 -1.00
N GLY A 217 -17.73 -24.62 0.25
CA GLY A 217 -17.74 -26.01 0.74
C GLY A 217 -16.50 -26.84 0.39
N GLY A 218 -15.65 -26.38 -0.53
CA GLY A 218 -14.40 -27.04 -0.92
C GLY A 218 -13.18 -26.66 -0.08
N VAL A 219 -12.02 -27.15 -0.51
CA VAL A 219 -10.70 -26.90 0.12
C VAL A 219 -10.35 -25.41 0.17
N ASP A 220 -10.72 -24.66 -0.87
CA ASP A 220 -10.48 -23.22 -0.96
C ASP A 220 -11.25 -22.46 0.13
N GLN A 221 -12.53 -22.81 0.35
CA GLN A 221 -13.33 -22.23 1.44
C GLN A 221 -12.80 -22.62 2.82
N GLN A 222 -12.28 -23.84 2.99
CA GLN A 222 -11.68 -24.27 4.25
C GLN A 222 -10.41 -23.46 4.58
N ALA A 223 -9.58 -23.17 3.57
CA ALA A 223 -8.43 -22.29 3.71
C ALA A 223 -8.85 -20.86 4.08
N ILE A 224 -9.85 -20.29 3.38
CA ILE A 224 -10.41 -18.97 3.68
C ILE A 224 -10.96 -18.90 5.11
N ASN A 225 -11.71 -19.91 5.55
CA ASN A 225 -12.23 -20.00 6.90
C ASN A 225 -11.10 -20.05 7.94
N THR A 226 -10.04 -20.80 7.65
CA THR A 226 -8.84 -20.85 8.50
C THR A 226 -8.21 -19.47 8.63
N ILE A 227 -8.00 -18.76 7.52
CA ILE A 227 -7.45 -17.40 7.50
C ILE A 227 -8.30 -16.45 8.36
N ARG A 228 -9.62 -16.44 8.12
CA ARG A 228 -10.57 -15.56 8.84
C ARG A 228 -10.65 -15.87 10.33
N SER A 229 -10.64 -17.14 10.71
CA SER A 229 -10.63 -17.54 12.12
C SER A 229 -9.34 -17.13 12.85
N ASN A 230 -8.25 -16.85 12.12
CA ASN A 230 -6.97 -16.37 12.65
C ASN A 230 -6.81 -14.84 12.52
N GLY A 231 -7.91 -14.12 12.35
CA GLY A 231 -7.95 -12.66 12.29
C GLY A 231 -7.44 -12.07 10.97
N GLY A 232 -7.40 -12.87 9.92
CA GLY A 232 -7.06 -12.46 8.57
C GLY A 232 -8.26 -12.29 7.64
N ASP A 233 -7.99 -12.02 6.36
CA ASP A 233 -9.01 -12.09 5.30
C ASP A 233 -8.34 -12.39 3.95
N VAL A 234 -9.08 -12.36 2.85
CA VAL A 234 -8.56 -12.75 1.53
C VAL A 234 -8.81 -11.73 0.43
N VAL A 235 -7.87 -11.68 -0.50
CA VAL A 235 -8.08 -11.24 -1.88
C VAL A 235 -8.38 -12.50 -2.69
N VAL A 236 -9.29 -12.45 -3.66
CA VAL A 236 -9.48 -13.55 -4.62
C VAL A 236 -9.02 -13.09 -5.98
N SER A 237 -8.19 -13.91 -6.63
CA SER A 237 -7.69 -13.66 -7.97
C SER A 237 -8.41 -14.52 -9.00
N VAL A 238 -8.86 -13.89 -10.08
CA VAL A 238 -9.47 -14.51 -11.26
C VAL A 238 -8.47 -14.51 -12.40
N GLY A 239 -8.28 -15.63 -13.10
CA GLY A 239 -7.44 -15.69 -14.30
C GLY A 239 -6.15 -16.48 -14.11
N GLY A 240 -4.99 -15.83 -14.19
CA GLY A 240 -3.65 -16.44 -14.15
C GLY A 240 -3.19 -17.00 -15.51
N TRP A 241 -2.07 -17.72 -15.56
CA TRP A 241 -1.49 -18.19 -16.82
C TRP A 241 -2.32 -19.27 -17.56
N SER A 242 -2.96 -20.19 -16.83
CA SER A 242 -3.55 -21.41 -17.40
C SER A 242 -5.06 -21.57 -17.19
N GLY A 243 -5.69 -22.41 -18.02
CA GLY A 243 -7.11 -22.77 -17.93
C GLY A 243 -8.07 -21.75 -18.55
N ASN A 244 -9.37 -22.08 -18.57
CA ASN A 244 -10.39 -21.30 -19.28
C ASN A 244 -10.67 -19.98 -18.58
N LYS A 245 -10.60 -18.86 -19.32
CA LYS A 245 -10.73 -17.52 -18.75
C LYS A 245 -12.16 -17.03 -18.76
N LEU A 246 -12.58 -16.34 -17.69
CA LEU A 246 -13.91 -15.75 -17.64
C LEU A 246 -14.06 -14.61 -18.63
N GLY A 247 -13.03 -13.78 -18.82
CA GLY A 247 -13.03 -12.71 -19.80
C GLY A 247 -13.24 -13.21 -21.23
N GLU A 248 -12.83 -14.44 -21.53
CA GLU A 248 -13.04 -15.10 -22.82
C GLU A 248 -14.40 -15.82 -22.91
N SER A 249 -14.84 -16.42 -21.80
CA SER A 249 -16.06 -17.25 -21.74
C SER A 249 -17.36 -16.45 -21.64
N CYS A 250 -17.29 -15.22 -21.16
CA CYS A 250 -18.45 -14.33 -21.05
C CYS A 250 -18.63 -13.51 -22.34
N GLY A 251 -19.88 -13.40 -22.81
CA GLY A 251 -20.21 -12.73 -24.07
C GLY A 251 -20.16 -11.21 -23.99
N SER A 252 -20.36 -10.65 -22.80
CA SER A 252 -20.39 -9.19 -22.56
C SER A 252 -19.72 -8.78 -21.25
N ALA A 253 -19.47 -7.48 -21.09
CA ALA A 253 -18.95 -6.92 -19.84
C ALA A 253 -19.94 -7.08 -18.68
N GLY A 254 -21.25 -6.99 -18.95
CA GLY A 254 -22.28 -7.21 -17.93
C GLY A 254 -22.33 -8.65 -17.43
N GLU A 255 -22.20 -9.62 -18.33
CA GLU A 255 -22.10 -11.04 -17.96
C GLU A 255 -20.83 -11.32 -17.16
N LEU A 256 -19.69 -10.77 -17.59
CA LEU A 256 -18.43 -10.91 -16.87
C LEU A 256 -18.47 -10.27 -15.48
N ALA A 257 -19.05 -9.07 -15.35
CA ALA A 257 -19.26 -8.42 -14.06
C ALA A 257 -20.18 -9.25 -13.15
N ALA A 258 -21.22 -9.86 -13.68
CA ALA A 258 -22.09 -10.75 -12.92
C ALA A 258 -21.36 -12.01 -12.44
N ALA A 259 -20.45 -12.57 -13.25
CA ALA A 259 -19.58 -13.66 -12.84
C ALA A 259 -18.63 -13.23 -11.70
N TYR A 260 -17.99 -12.08 -11.81
CA TYR A 260 -17.15 -11.53 -10.73
C TYR A 260 -17.96 -11.28 -9.45
N GLN A 261 -19.15 -10.69 -9.58
CA GLN A 261 -20.05 -10.45 -8.45
C GLN A 261 -20.48 -11.74 -7.75
N LYS A 262 -20.67 -12.84 -8.49
CA LYS A 262 -20.98 -14.15 -7.91
C LYS A 262 -19.87 -14.62 -6.97
N VAL A 263 -18.60 -14.41 -7.33
CA VAL A 263 -17.45 -14.72 -6.46
C VAL A 263 -17.43 -13.81 -5.23
N ILE A 264 -17.56 -12.49 -5.45
CA ILE A 264 -17.57 -11.48 -4.38
C ILE A 264 -18.65 -11.80 -3.34
N ASN A 265 -19.86 -12.10 -3.78
CA ASN A 265 -20.99 -12.42 -2.91
C ASN A 265 -20.78 -13.76 -2.18
N ALA A 266 -20.39 -14.81 -2.91
CA ALA A 266 -20.22 -16.14 -2.33
C ALA A 266 -19.19 -16.17 -1.20
N LEU A 267 -18.15 -15.34 -1.31
CA LEU A 267 -17.03 -15.31 -0.38
C LEU A 267 -17.03 -14.09 0.53
N SER A 268 -17.97 -13.15 0.36
CA SER A 268 -18.04 -11.89 1.10
C SER A 268 -16.71 -11.12 1.05
N LEU A 269 -16.24 -10.85 -0.17
CA LEU A 269 -14.92 -10.27 -0.40
C LEU A 269 -14.86 -8.78 -0.08
N LYS A 270 -13.69 -8.36 0.42
CA LYS A 270 -13.31 -6.95 0.61
C LYS A 270 -12.25 -6.48 -0.38
N ALA A 271 -11.61 -7.42 -1.08
CA ALA A 271 -10.64 -7.15 -2.12
C ALA A 271 -10.73 -8.21 -3.21
N PHE A 272 -10.50 -7.78 -4.45
CA PHE A 272 -10.67 -8.58 -5.65
C PHE A 272 -9.54 -8.26 -6.64
N ASP A 273 -8.99 -9.30 -7.25
CA ASP A 273 -7.90 -9.20 -8.23
C ASP A 273 -8.31 -9.91 -9.52
N VAL A 274 -7.97 -9.33 -10.65
CA VAL A 274 -8.02 -10.00 -11.94
C VAL A 274 -6.59 -10.11 -12.43
N ASP A 275 -6.10 -11.34 -12.52
CA ASP A 275 -4.79 -11.66 -13.08
C ASP A 275 -4.97 -12.02 -14.56
N ILE A 276 -4.76 -11.03 -15.42
CA ILE A 276 -5.03 -11.13 -16.86
C ILE A 276 -3.75 -11.51 -17.61
N GLU A 277 -3.72 -12.73 -18.14
CA GLU A 277 -2.55 -13.29 -18.81
C GLU A 277 -2.90 -13.98 -20.13
N ALA A 278 -1.86 -14.44 -20.85
CA ALA A 278 -1.97 -15.30 -22.03
C ALA A 278 -2.96 -14.78 -23.11
N THR A 279 -3.93 -15.60 -23.51
CA THR A 279 -4.91 -15.28 -24.56
C THR A 279 -5.90 -14.20 -24.13
N GLU A 280 -6.25 -14.15 -22.84
CA GLU A 280 -7.12 -13.12 -22.26
C GLU A 280 -6.44 -11.75 -22.33
N PHE A 281 -5.15 -11.69 -21.99
CA PHE A 281 -4.35 -10.48 -22.06
C PHE A 281 -4.04 -10.03 -23.48
N SER A 282 -3.75 -10.94 -24.40
CA SER A 282 -3.38 -10.58 -25.77
C SER A 282 -4.57 -10.17 -26.65
N ASN A 283 -5.80 -10.51 -26.28
CA ASN A 283 -7.01 -10.17 -27.02
C ASN A 283 -7.59 -8.79 -26.64
N ALA A 284 -7.53 -7.82 -27.55
CA ALA A 284 -8.00 -6.44 -27.32
C ALA A 284 -9.50 -6.34 -26.95
N THR A 285 -10.35 -7.20 -27.51
CA THR A 285 -11.78 -7.22 -27.18
C THR A 285 -11.99 -7.69 -25.75
N VAL A 286 -11.24 -8.70 -25.34
CA VAL A 286 -11.30 -9.26 -23.99
C VAL A 286 -10.74 -8.27 -22.96
N ARG A 287 -9.60 -7.61 -23.26
CA ARG A 287 -9.08 -6.51 -22.41
C ARG A 287 -10.14 -5.43 -22.15
N GLN A 288 -10.83 -4.96 -23.19
CA GLN A 288 -11.91 -3.98 -23.01
C GLN A 288 -13.04 -4.54 -22.15
N ARG A 289 -13.45 -5.78 -22.39
CA ARG A 289 -14.50 -6.45 -21.62
C ARG A 289 -14.15 -6.54 -20.13
N VAL A 290 -12.91 -6.88 -19.81
CA VAL A 290 -12.41 -6.95 -18.42
C VAL A 290 -12.45 -5.57 -17.75
N ILE A 291 -11.99 -4.52 -18.44
CA ILE A 291 -12.05 -3.14 -17.94
C ILE A 291 -13.48 -2.70 -17.66
N ASP A 292 -14.39 -2.90 -18.60
CA ASP A 292 -15.79 -2.49 -18.45
C ASP A 292 -16.51 -3.31 -17.36
N ALA A 293 -16.16 -4.60 -17.21
CA ALA A 293 -16.69 -5.43 -16.14
C ALA A 293 -16.20 -4.99 -14.76
N LEU A 294 -14.90 -4.67 -14.62
CA LEU A 294 -14.34 -4.14 -13.38
C LEU A 294 -14.97 -2.81 -12.98
N LYS A 295 -15.28 -1.95 -13.96
CA LYS A 295 -15.99 -0.69 -13.70
C LYS A 295 -17.39 -0.94 -13.10
N ILE A 296 -18.11 -1.94 -13.61
CA ILE A 296 -19.41 -2.33 -13.05
C ILE A 296 -19.25 -2.89 -11.63
N VAL A 297 -18.19 -3.68 -11.39
CA VAL A 297 -17.88 -4.21 -10.06
C VAL A 297 -17.61 -3.09 -9.05
N GLU A 298 -16.79 -2.09 -9.40
CA GLU A 298 -16.53 -0.92 -8.54
C GLU A 298 -17.81 -0.16 -8.20
N GLN A 299 -18.68 0.04 -9.19
CA GLN A 299 -19.97 0.72 -9.00
C GLN A 299 -20.90 -0.04 -8.06
N ASN A 300 -20.93 -1.37 -8.16
CA ASN A 300 -21.82 -2.21 -7.37
C ASN A 300 -21.32 -2.46 -5.94
N ASN A 301 -20.02 -2.27 -5.69
CA ASN A 301 -19.40 -2.63 -4.42
C ASN A 301 -18.57 -1.45 -3.87
N PRO A 302 -19.21 -0.36 -3.42
CA PRO A 302 -18.50 0.77 -2.85
C PRO A 302 -17.69 0.32 -1.63
N GLY A 303 -16.36 0.42 -1.72
CA GLY A 303 -15.43 0.03 -0.66
C GLY A 303 -14.79 -1.36 -0.80
N ILE A 304 -15.04 -2.09 -1.90
CA ILE A 304 -14.17 -3.22 -2.26
C ILE A 304 -12.91 -2.68 -2.93
N ALA A 305 -11.75 -3.24 -2.58
CA ALA A 305 -10.52 -2.93 -3.30
C ALA A 305 -10.39 -3.75 -4.57
N THR A 306 -9.96 -3.11 -5.66
CA THR A 306 -9.81 -3.78 -6.97
C THR A 306 -8.38 -3.67 -7.50
N TYR A 307 -7.84 -4.81 -7.91
CA TYR A 307 -6.53 -4.94 -8.52
C TYR A 307 -6.65 -5.57 -9.91
N LEU A 308 -5.75 -5.16 -10.81
CA LEU A 308 -5.58 -5.78 -12.11
C LEU A 308 -4.09 -6.09 -12.30
N THR A 309 -3.78 -7.39 -12.26
CA THR A 309 -2.44 -7.95 -12.32
C THR A 309 -2.13 -8.43 -13.74
N PHE A 310 -0.93 -8.12 -14.26
CA PHE A 310 -0.52 -8.51 -15.63
C PHE A 310 1.01 -8.55 -15.78
N GLY A 311 1.48 -9.23 -16.83
CA GLY A 311 2.91 -9.34 -17.15
C GLY A 311 3.56 -8.01 -17.54
N THR A 312 4.88 -7.90 -17.39
CA THR A 312 5.63 -6.68 -17.69
C THR A 312 6.96 -6.99 -18.36
N THR A 313 7.59 -5.97 -18.91
CA THR A 313 9.01 -6.00 -19.29
C THR A 313 9.87 -5.38 -18.20
N THR A 314 11.20 -5.45 -18.34
CA THR A 314 12.17 -4.80 -17.43
C THR A 314 12.04 -3.28 -17.36
N SER A 315 11.34 -2.65 -18.31
CA SER A 315 11.11 -1.20 -18.36
C SER A 315 9.64 -0.81 -18.16
N GLY A 316 8.79 -1.75 -17.75
CA GLY A 316 7.37 -1.54 -17.49
C GLY A 316 6.45 -2.24 -18.50
N PRO A 317 5.16 -1.86 -18.55
CA PRO A 317 4.15 -2.54 -19.35
C PRO A 317 4.52 -2.64 -20.83
N ASP A 318 4.30 -3.81 -21.41
CA ASP A 318 4.41 -4.03 -22.86
C ASP A 318 3.27 -3.31 -23.62
N GLY A 319 3.17 -3.53 -24.94
CA GLY A 319 2.12 -2.90 -25.75
C GLY A 319 0.70 -3.24 -25.29
N ASN A 320 0.46 -4.47 -24.84
CA ASN A 320 -0.86 -4.89 -24.35
C ASN A 320 -1.17 -4.28 -22.99
N GLY A 321 -0.20 -4.22 -22.07
CA GLY A 321 -0.36 -3.59 -20.76
C GLY A 321 -0.57 -2.08 -20.88
N GLN A 322 0.12 -1.42 -21.82
CA GLN A 322 -0.11 -0.01 -22.12
C GLN A 322 -1.51 0.25 -22.69
N ASP A 323 -2.02 -0.61 -23.56
CA ASP A 323 -3.40 -0.56 -24.07
C ASP A 323 -4.42 -0.79 -22.95
N LEU A 324 -4.18 -1.77 -22.07
CA LEU A 324 -5.04 -2.09 -20.94
C LEU A 324 -5.20 -0.88 -19.99
N ILE A 325 -4.09 -0.23 -19.61
CA ILE A 325 -4.10 0.96 -18.76
C ILE A 325 -4.85 2.11 -19.45
N GLN A 326 -4.65 2.31 -20.76
CA GLN A 326 -5.34 3.36 -21.51
C GLN A 326 -6.85 3.14 -21.54
N ARG A 327 -7.28 1.89 -21.74
CA ARG A 327 -8.70 1.52 -21.71
C ARG A 327 -9.31 1.79 -20.35
N GLY A 328 -8.61 1.46 -19.28
CA GLY A 328 -9.01 1.79 -17.91
C GLY A 328 -9.27 3.29 -17.76
N ALA A 329 -8.30 4.12 -18.14
CA ALA A 329 -8.40 5.57 -18.04
C ALA A 329 -9.56 6.14 -18.89
N ASN A 330 -9.67 5.71 -20.16
CA ASN A 330 -10.72 6.14 -21.07
C ASN A 330 -12.12 5.71 -20.58
N SER A 331 -12.21 4.58 -19.90
CA SER A 331 -13.46 4.07 -19.34
C SER A 331 -13.80 4.72 -18.00
N GLY A 332 -12.88 5.48 -17.39
CA GLY A 332 -13.04 6.05 -16.05
C GLY A 332 -13.01 5.00 -14.94
N LEU A 333 -12.31 3.88 -15.16
CA LEU A 333 -12.06 2.86 -14.13
C LEU A 333 -11.07 3.42 -13.09
N ASN A 334 -11.33 3.21 -11.80
CA ASN A 334 -10.49 3.77 -10.73
C ASN A 334 -9.96 2.68 -9.80
N LEU A 335 -9.25 1.71 -10.36
CA LEU A 335 -8.63 0.62 -9.60
C LEU A 335 -7.80 1.14 -8.44
N ASP A 336 -7.77 0.38 -7.35
CA ASP A 336 -6.85 0.62 -6.25
C ASP A 336 -5.41 0.35 -6.66
N GLY A 337 -5.16 -0.65 -7.52
CA GLY A 337 -3.82 -0.92 -8.02
C GLY A 337 -3.74 -1.56 -9.41
N TRP A 338 -2.91 -0.98 -10.26
CA TRP A 338 -2.34 -1.63 -11.45
C TRP A 338 -1.11 -2.42 -11.03
N VAL A 339 -1.09 -3.73 -11.20
CA VAL A 339 -0.07 -4.59 -10.57
C VAL A 339 0.70 -5.31 -11.66
N ILE A 340 2.03 -5.20 -11.62
CA ILE A 340 2.89 -5.92 -12.56
C ILE A 340 3.45 -7.21 -11.97
N MET A 341 3.73 -8.16 -12.84
CA MET A 341 4.48 -9.39 -12.56
C MET A 341 5.91 -9.31 -13.12
N PRO A 342 6.88 -8.74 -12.37
CA PRO A 342 8.22 -8.45 -12.85
C PRO A 342 9.16 -9.65 -12.72
N PHE A 343 8.83 -10.72 -13.42
CA PHE A 343 9.62 -11.93 -13.56
C PHE A 343 9.41 -12.53 -14.95
N ASP A 344 10.17 -13.57 -15.28
CA ASP A 344 10.24 -14.20 -16.61
C ASP A 344 10.71 -13.24 -17.72
N PHE A 345 11.68 -12.39 -17.40
CA PHE A 345 12.21 -11.41 -18.36
C PHE A 345 13.10 -12.03 -19.44
N GLY A 346 13.59 -13.26 -19.22
CA GLY A 346 14.54 -13.91 -20.10
C GLY A 346 16.00 -13.65 -19.70
N GLY A 347 16.92 -14.40 -20.32
CA GLY A 347 18.36 -14.10 -20.25
C GLY A 347 19.09 -14.52 -18.96
N GLY A 348 18.45 -15.21 -18.03
CA GLY A 348 19.11 -15.75 -16.84
C GLY A 348 19.53 -14.70 -15.80
N SER A 349 18.76 -13.61 -15.70
CA SER A 349 19.10 -12.45 -14.85
C SER A 349 19.11 -12.78 -13.35
N THR A 350 20.05 -12.21 -12.60
CA THR A 350 20.17 -12.39 -11.13
C THR A 350 20.03 -11.09 -10.33
N ASN A 351 19.79 -9.97 -11.00
CA ASN A 351 19.61 -8.63 -10.42
C ASN A 351 18.14 -8.20 -10.36
N MET A 352 17.25 -9.14 -10.03
CA MET A 352 15.80 -8.99 -10.17
C MET A 352 15.20 -7.86 -9.33
N GLY A 353 15.83 -7.50 -8.19
CA GLY A 353 15.41 -6.34 -7.40
C GLY A 353 15.59 -5.01 -8.14
N THR A 354 16.65 -4.87 -8.96
CA THR A 354 16.85 -3.67 -9.79
C THR A 354 15.87 -3.65 -10.96
N LEU A 355 15.73 -4.77 -11.68
CA LEU A 355 14.83 -4.85 -12.83
C LEU A 355 13.37 -4.65 -12.43
N THR A 356 12.96 -5.15 -11.27
CA THR A 356 11.61 -4.95 -10.73
C THR A 356 11.33 -3.48 -10.45
N ARG A 357 12.25 -2.76 -9.80
CA ARG A 357 12.08 -1.32 -9.52
C ARG A 357 12.02 -0.50 -10.81
N GLN A 358 12.86 -0.84 -11.78
CA GLN A 358 12.83 -0.21 -13.10
C GLN A 358 11.48 -0.45 -13.83
N ALA A 359 10.96 -1.68 -13.76
CA ALA A 359 9.65 -2.00 -14.32
C ALA A 359 8.52 -1.24 -13.61
N ALA A 360 8.59 -1.11 -12.29
CA ALA A 360 7.63 -0.35 -11.49
C ALA A 360 7.66 1.16 -11.80
N ASP A 361 8.84 1.75 -12.03
CA ASP A 361 8.94 3.14 -12.49
C ASP A 361 8.30 3.33 -13.88
N GLY A 362 8.50 2.37 -14.78
CA GLY A 362 7.85 2.34 -16.09
C GLY A 362 6.33 2.28 -16.00
N LEU A 363 5.81 1.39 -15.15
CA LEU A 363 4.38 1.29 -14.85
C LEU A 363 3.83 2.60 -14.28
N LYS A 364 4.51 3.17 -13.26
CA LYS A 364 4.13 4.45 -12.67
C LYS A 364 4.02 5.53 -13.74
N ASN A 365 5.00 5.66 -14.61
CA ASN A 365 4.99 6.65 -15.69
C ASN A 365 3.79 6.45 -16.63
N ARG A 366 3.45 5.19 -16.93
CA ARG A 366 2.29 4.88 -17.78
C ARG A 366 0.97 5.25 -17.11
N VAL A 367 0.78 4.87 -15.85
CA VAL A 367 -0.42 5.21 -15.06
C VAL A 367 -0.53 6.72 -14.88
N LYS A 368 0.56 7.39 -14.52
CA LYS A 368 0.64 8.86 -14.41
C LYS A 368 0.13 9.55 -15.68
N ALA A 369 0.66 9.15 -16.84
CA ALA A 369 0.30 9.75 -18.11
C ALA A 369 -1.17 9.48 -18.49
N ALA A 370 -1.67 8.26 -18.26
CA ALA A 370 -3.03 7.89 -18.62
C ALA A 370 -4.09 8.61 -17.75
N TYR A 371 -3.80 8.81 -16.46
CA TYR A 371 -4.75 9.37 -15.49
C TYR A 371 -4.49 10.82 -15.10
N GLY A 372 -3.44 11.46 -15.61
CA GLY A 372 -3.10 12.86 -15.30
C GLY A 372 -2.70 13.07 -13.83
N LEU A 373 -1.98 12.10 -13.24
CA LEU A 373 -1.62 12.11 -11.82
C LEU A 373 -0.29 12.81 -11.53
N THR A 374 -0.02 13.10 -10.25
CA THR A 374 1.34 13.39 -9.76
C THR A 374 2.15 12.09 -9.68
N ASP A 375 3.46 12.19 -9.48
CA ASP A 375 4.30 10.99 -9.31
C ASP A 375 3.90 10.18 -8.06
N ASP A 376 3.73 10.83 -6.91
CA ASP A 376 3.29 10.17 -5.67
C ASP A 376 1.91 9.52 -5.82
N ALA A 377 0.94 10.21 -6.42
CA ALA A 377 -0.39 9.64 -6.63
C ALA A 377 -0.38 8.46 -7.61
N ALA A 378 0.51 8.47 -8.61
CA ALA A 378 0.68 7.35 -9.53
C ALA A 378 1.35 6.15 -8.84
N TYR A 379 2.37 6.36 -8.00
CA TYR A 379 2.97 5.27 -7.23
C TYR A 379 1.95 4.58 -6.30
N ARG A 380 1.10 5.36 -5.62
CA ARG A 380 0.02 4.84 -4.77
C ARG A 380 -1.08 4.09 -5.53
N LYS A 381 -1.02 4.07 -6.87
CA LYS A 381 -1.95 3.37 -7.77
C LYS A 381 -1.32 2.18 -8.49
N ILE A 382 -0.09 1.81 -8.13
CA ILE A 382 0.60 0.67 -8.73
C ILE A 382 1.01 -0.37 -7.69
N GLY A 383 1.31 -1.58 -8.13
CA GLY A 383 1.82 -2.62 -7.25
C GLY A 383 2.76 -3.59 -7.93
N ILE A 384 3.40 -4.43 -7.11
CA ILE A 384 4.33 -5.46 -7.53
C ILE A 384 3.81 -6.82 -7.04
N SER A 385 3.67 -7.77 -7.96
CA SER A 385 3.47 -9.19 -7.68
C SER A 385 4.68 -9.96 -8.21
N SER A 386 5.73 -10.11 -7.42
CA SER A 386 6.96 -10.78 -7.89
C SER A 386 6.83 -12.31 -7.85
N MET A 387 7.91 -13.05 -8.15
CA MET A 387 8.00 -14.49 -7.98
C MET A 387 9.19 -14.82 -7.08
N ASN A 388 9.06 -15.73 -6.12
CA ASN A 388 10.17 -16.04 -5.20
C ASN A 388 11.12 -17.12 -5.76
N GLY A 389 12.42 -16.91 -5.67
CA GLY A 389 13.41 -17.91 -6.09
C GLY A 389 13.56 -18.08 -7.60
N LEU A 390 13.70 -19.33 -8.07
CA LEU A 390 13.79 -19.65 -9.50
C LEU A 390 12.48 -19.24 -10.19
N THR A 391 12.58 -18.59 -11.34
CA THR A 391 11.44 -18.30 -12.21
C THR A 391 11.28 -19.39 -13.27
N ASP A 392 10.35 -19.22 -14.21
CA ASP A 392 10.15 -20.18 -15.31
C ASP A 392 11.24 -20.06 -16.38
N VAL A 393 11.98 -18.94 -16.35
CA VAL A 393 13.15 -18.71 -17.19
C VAL A 393 14.41 -19.34 -16.59
N ALA A 394 15.01 -20.27 -17.32
CA ALA A 394 16.26 -20.91 -16.93
C ALA A 394 17.36 -19.90 -16.59
N GLY A 395 17.88 -19.99 -15.37
CA GLY A 395 18.96 -19.15 -14.86
C GLY A 395 18.49 -17.86 -14.19
N GLU A 396 17.23 -17.46 -14.33
CA GLU A 396 16.70 -16.27 -13.70
C GLU A 396 16.27 -16.57 -12.26
N ARG A 397 16.66 -15.71 -11.32
CA ARG A 397 16.47 -15.93 -9.88
C ARG A 397 16.13 -14.64 -9.15
N VAL A 398 15.09 -14.70 -8.34
CA VAL A 398 14.70 -13.64 -7.41
C VAL A 398 15.07 -14.07 -5.99
N ASN A 399 16.13 -13.50 -5.44
CA ASN A 399 16.66 -13.85 -4.12
C ASN A 399 15.96 -13.06 -3.01
N LEU A 400 16.21 -13.46 -1.75
CA LEU A 400 15.68 -12.74 -0.60
C LEU A 400 16.15 -11.28 -0.55
N SER A 401 17.40 -11.00 -0.94
CA SER A 401 17.93 -9.63 -1.04
C SER A 401 17.19 -8.77 -2.07
N ASP A 402 16.70 -9.39 -3.15
CA ASP A 402 15.88 -8.70 -4.14
C ASP A 402 14.54 -8.28 -3.52
N PHE A 403 13.92 -9.17 -2.75
CA PHE A 403 12.67 -8.87 -2.01
C PHE A 403 12.85 -7.80 -0.95
N GLU A 404 13.97 -7.77 -0.21
CA GLU A 404 14.28 -6.69 0.73
C GLU A 404 14.38 -5.33 0.03
N SER A 405 15.04 -5.31 -1.14
CA SER A 405 15.12 -4.11 -1.98
C SER A 405 13.75 -3.67 -2.49
N MET A 406 12.92 -4.61 -2.94
CA MET A 406 11.54 -4.34 -3.37
C MET A 406 10.66 -3.84 -2.22
N LEU A 407 10.79 -4.39 -1.01
CA LEU A 407 10.06 -3.92 0.17
C LEU A 407 10.41 -2.47 0.50
N SER A 408 11.71 -2.12 0.49
CA SER A 408 12.16 -0.75 0.72
C SER A 408 11.53 0.21 -0.29
N TYR A 409 11.59 -0.14 -1.57
CA TYR A 409 11.00 0.66 -2.65
C TYR A 409 9.48 0.76 -2.52
N ALA A 410 8.80 -0.35 -2.22
CA ALA A 410 7.35 -0.37 -2.07
C ALA A 410 6.89 0.53 -0.92
N SER A 411 7.63 0.51 0.20
CA SER A 411 7.35 1.32 1.39
C SER A 411 7.67 2.79 1.18
N GLU A 412 8.77 3.10 0.48
CA GLU A 412 9.15 4.48 0.14
C GLU A 412 8.10 5.17 -0.76
N HIS A 413 7.51 4.41 -1.68
CA HIS A 413 6.56 4.94 -2.66
C HIS A 413 5.09 4.68 -2.34
N HIS A 414 4.82 4.05 -1.20
CA HIS A 414 3.48 3.70 -0.73
C HIS A 414 2.63 2.98 -1.77
N LEU A 415 3.16 1.91 -2.35
CA LEU A 415 2.47 1.19 -3.42
C LEU A 415 1.08 0.68 -2.99
N ALA A 416 0.19 0.49 -3.96
CA ALA A 416 -1.13 -0.07 -3.68
C ALA A 416 -1.08 -1.55 -3.24
N ARG A 417 -0.01 -2.26 -3.64
CA ARG A 417 0.14 -3.70 -3.44
C ARG A 417 1.60 -4.15 -3.56
N PHE A 418 2.05 -4.99 -2.63
CA PHE A 418 3.30 -5.71 -2.71
C PHE A 418 3.08 -7.16 -2.29
N THR A 419 3.20 -8.08 -3.25
CA THR A 419 2.85 -9.49 -3.12
C THR A 419 3.78 -10.35 -3.98
N PHE A 420 3.59 -11.67 -3.95
CA PHE A 420 4.34 -12.59 -4.81
C PHE A 420 3.64 -13.92 -5.05
N TRP A 421 4.08 -14.58 -6.13
CA TRP A 421 3.88 -15.98 -6.44
C TRP A 421 5.06 -16.83 -5.95
N SER A 422 4.92 -17.74 -4.98
CA SER A 422 3.76 -17.97 -4.12
C SER A 422 4.17 -18.58 -2.78
N VAL A 423 3.27 -18.54 -1.80
CA VAL A 423 3.49 -19.15 -0.47
C VAL A 423 3.74 -20.66 -0.57
N ASN A 424 3.17 -21.32 -1.58
CA ASN A 424 3.41 -22.74 -1.87
C ASN A 424 4.90 -23.06 -2.06
N ARG A 425 5.67 -22.09 -2.56
CA ARG A 425 7.08 -22.24 -2.90
C ARG A 425 8.04 -21.74 -1.82
N ASP A 426 7.52 -21.07 -0.78
CA ASP A 426 8.34 -20.33 0.20
C ASP A 426 8.99 -21.22 1.27
N ARG A 427 9.86 -22.13 0.82
CA ARG A 427 10.59 -23.09 1.64
C ARG A 427 11.83 -23.63 0.92
N PRO A 428 12.84 -24.15 1.67
CA PRO A 428 13.98 -24.84 1.08
C PRO A 428 13.54 -26.07 0.27
N CYS A 429 14.28 -26.40 -0.78
CA CYS A 429 14.05 -27.61 -1.55
C CYS A 429 14.66 -28.83 -0.85
N THR A 430 13.86 -29.87 -0.64
CA THR A 430 14.30 -31.18 -0.13
C THR A 430 14.21 -32.29 -1.20
N GLY A 431 14.22 -31.89 -2.48
CA GLY A 431 13.84 -32.70 -3.65
C GLY A 431 12.52 -32.22 -4.27
N GLY A 432 12.29 -32.49 -5.56
CA GLY A 432 11.12 -32.00 -6.32
C GLY A 432 11.42 -30.78 -7.22
N GLY A 433 10.43 -30.38 -8.03
CA GLY A 433 10.52 -29.23 -8.95
C GLY A 433 10.23 -27.88 -8.28
N ALA A 434 10.55 -26.79 -9.00
CA ALA A 434 10.41 -25.41 -8.53
C ALA A 434 8.98 -25.00 -8.14
N ASP A 435 7.97 -25.83 -8.41
CA ASP A 435 6.57 -25.62 -8.02
C ASP A 435 6.31 -25.89 -6.53
N THR A 436 7.22 -26.55 -5.83
CA THR A 436 7.02 -26.97 -4.41
C THR A 436 7.99 -26.30 -3.44
N CYS A 437 8.96 -25.57 -3.96
CA CYS A 437 10.01 -24.86 -3.22
C CYS A 437 10.65 -23.80 -4.13
N SER A 438 11.35 -22.83 -3.57
CA SER A 438 11.84 -21.68 -4.34
C SER A 438 13.10 -21.98 -5.16
N GLY A 439 13.84 -23.04 -4.84
CA GLY A 439 15.11 -23.36 -5.51
C GLY A 439 16.27 -22.41 -5.19
N VAL A 440 16.13 -21.54 -4.19
CA VAL A 440 17.20 -20.63 -3.70
C VAL A 440 17.46 -20.81 -2.20
N PRO A 441 18.64 -20.41 -1.69
CA PRO A 441 18.91 -20.43 -0.26
C PRO A 441 17.91 -19.56 0.52
N GLN A 442 17.17 -20.18 1.44
CA GLN A 442 16.24 -19.51 2.35
C GLN A 442 15.95 -20.42 3.55
N ASN A 443 15.30 -19.90 4.58
CA ASN A 443 14.54 -20.70 5.54
C ASN A 443 13.07 -20.75 5.13
N ALA A 444 12.28 -21.59 5.81
CA ALA A 444 10.84 -21.59 5.60
C ALA A 444 10.25 -20.19 5.87
N TRP A 445 9.44 -19.74 4.91
CA TRP A 445 8.65 -18.52 4.98
C TRP A 445 9.42 -17.18 4.93
N ASP A 446 10.69 -17.18 4.52
CA ASP A 446 11.48 -15.95 4.53
C ASP A 446 10.92 -14.89 3.57
N PHE A 447 10.42 -15.27 2.40
CA PHE A 447 9.79 -14.31 1.47
C PHE A 447 8.47 -13.77 2.03
N SER A 448 7.66 -14.62 2.66
CA SER A 448 6.43 -14.21 3.33
C SER A 448 6.69 -13.30 4.53
N LYS A 449 7.79 -13.47 5.27
CA LYS A 449 8.21 -12.51 6.33
C LYS A 449 8.52 -11.14 5.76
N VAL A 450 9.07 -11.06 4.54
CA VAL A 450 9.27 -9.78 3.86
C VAL A 450 7.93 -9.11 3.60
N ILE A 451 6.98 -9.82 2.99
CA ILE A 451 5.62 -9.28 2.76
C ILE A 451 4.93 -8.89 4.07
N GLY A 452 5.09 -9.71 5.10
CA GLY A 452 4.54 -9.48 6.44
C GLY A 452 5.03 -8.21 7.13
N ARG A 453 6.06 -7.53 6.61
CA ARG A 453 6.53 -6.22 7.10
C ARG A 453 5.97 -5.03 6.32
N TYR A 454 5.36 -5.25 5.16
CA TYR A 454 4.80 -4.18 4.34
C TYR A 454 3.49 -3.63 4.95
N ARG A 455 3.30 -2.30 4.94
CA ARG A 455 2.19 -1.62 5.65
C ARG A 455 1.40 -0.61 4.81
N GLY A 456 1.69 -0.48 3.52
CA GLY A 456 1.13 0.58 2.68
C GLY A 456 2.17 1.62 2.38
#